data_AF-A0A8H4WFG0-F1
#
_entry.id   AF-A0A8H4WFG0-F1
#
_cell.length_a   1.000
_cell.length_b   1.000
_cell.length_c   1.000
_cell.angle_alpha   90.00
_cell.angle_beta   90.00
_cell.angle_gamma   90.00
#
_symmetry.space_group_name_H-M   'P 1'
#
loop_
_entity.id
_entity.type
_entity.pdbx_description
1 polymer ?
#
loop_
_entity_poly.entity_id
_entity_poly.type
_entity_poly.pdbx_seq_one_letter_code
_entity_poly.pdbx_strand_id
1 'polypeptide(L)'
;MIGISSEYVQVIPRFHDLPYYSDELDQLPDPVLGILQFTFNPEVDVSDASQRASILWQKSLRFVSTIPGFQTLHWSSVNDVSPCQQIIVLIQWENVLGWRLFQYSLGFSMILGYISQVSNSCVQIDLPLDIFDSCHLELVSFQFPAAVSTSQLDDKARFKAKWENAFSKPVNEIIPSSELSYACGQWLQRDKESEDQFFIGLLSWNSTPQFDGHLQFRGGGSENLTKHIAELIEDAMHMVSACTGQLNHVSGYLLTDSTQCQIKHQAFHADVKPIYNAKEDQNEFGKDKYHVESMFQARRNPRERVAAGPAGAWYTMAHIFQHHLPHQMDRPEVDDIQMISFRAQRGNTQVQSQLEALRVKLWKLGDCPPLAWGKEKGNGGDSDKFILFLGKNAKLDCKNIFMISWLTAGPKSLDSISNADITHFHVSVNKNDRCSFEYAMNNYNQNLIQQVISRGQTSPWSAFMTNCSTWAPSQHFTHSDKEPGMKEFVSMFRYKMEGAREEWYSDFAERSRTQYDLLGHITDWLRTLSTSIENHYVVFEKPDPWMIINRAEKKEREKPIIPPSIFDVPWATEKVPSLDFQPFKTPKGVYFEISCSWFKSFPSRLADLSYGWKNGRF
;
A
#
# COMPACT_ATOMS: atom_id res chain seq x y z
N MET A 1 13.59 -10.08 1.45
CA MET A 1 14.01 -9.71 0.08
C MET A 1 12.91 -10.16 -0.89
N ILE A 2 12.35 -9.23 -1.67
CA ILE A 2 11.23 -9.52 -2.58
C ILE A 2 11.72 -10.51 -3.66
N GLY A 3 11.14 -11.70 -3.69
CA GLY A 3 11.32 -12.64 -4.80
C GLY A 3 10.43 -12.21 -5.96
N ILE A 4 10.89 -11.24 -6.74
CA ILE A 4 10.30 -10.92 -8.05
C ILE A 4 10.81 -11.96 -9.05
N SER A 5 9.93 -12.48 -9.89
CA SER A 5 10.26 -13.39 -10.99
C SER A 5 11.46 -12.86 -11.78
N SER A 6 12.41 -13.76 -12.04
CA SER A 6 13.71 -13.54 -12.69
C SER A 6 13.66 -13.11 -14.17
N GLU A 7 12.62 -12.41 -14.61
CA GLU A 7 12.43 -12.02 -16.03
C GLU A 7 12.41 -10.51 -16.30
N TYR A 8 12.63 -9.63 -15.30
CA TYR A 8 12.85 -8.20 -15.53
C TYR A 8 14.26 -7.78 -15.11
N VAL A 9 15.20 -7.86 -16.05
CA VAL A 9 16.52 -7.20 -15.93
C VAL A 9 16.33 -5.72 -16.33
N GLN A 10 16.81 -4.68 -15.63
CA GLN A 10 17.21 -4.43 -14.23
C GLN A 10 17.83 -3.01 -14.31
N VAL A 11 17.02 -1.96 -14.37
CA VAL A 11 17.53 -0.59 -14.14
C VAL A 11 17.59 -0.44 -12.63
N ILE A 12 18.77 -0.12 -12.11
CA ILE A 12 19.05 -0.06 -10.67
C ILE A 12 20.01 1.11 -10.42
N PRO A 13 19.92 1.77 -9.26
CA PRO A 13 20.86 2.83 -8.91
C PRO A 13 22.31 2.36 -8.94
N ARG A 14 23.17 3.15 -9.56
CA ARG A 14 24.62 2.88 -9.66
C ARG A 14 25.46 4.07 -9.19
N PHE A 15 26.67 3.77 -8.76
CA PHE A 15 27.71 4.75 -8.45
C PHE A 15 29.04 4.27 -9.05
N HIS A 16 29.67 5.09 -9.90
CA HIS A 16 30.84 4.67 -10.71
C HIS A 16 30.60 3.35 -11.46
N ASP A 17 29.43 3.24 -12.10
CA ASP A 17 28.95 2.06 -12.85
C ASP A 17 28.73 0.79 -11.99
N LEU A 18 29.07 0.81 -10.71
CA LEU A 18 28.80 -0.28 -9.76
C LEU A 18 27.36 -0.20 -9.23
N PRO A 19 26.61 -1.31 -9.23
CA PRO A 19 25.25 -1.34 -8.68
C PRO A 19 25.25 -1.14 -7.17
N TYR A 20 24.18 -0.54 -6.63
CA TYR A 20 24.06 -0.26 -5.19
C TYR A 20 24.27 -1.48 -4.27
N TYR A 21 24.05 -2.69 -4.77
CA TYR A 21 24.26 -3.91 -4.00
C TYR A 21 25.69 -4.45 -4.03
N SER A 22 26.60 -3.87 -4.81
CA SER A 22 28.00 -4.30 -4.90
C SER A 22 28.74 -4.05 -3.58
N ASP A 23 29.49 -5.05 -3.12
CA ASP A 23 30.35 -4.94 -1.94
C ASP A 23 31.61 -4.11 -2.21
N GLU A 24 31.97 -3.92 -3.48
CA GLU A 24 33.11 -3.09 -3.89
C GLU A 24 32.89 -1.60 -3.53
N LEU A 25 31.64 -1.17 -3.37
CA LEU A 25 31.29 0.19 -2.96
C LEU A 25 31.76 0.53 -1.54
N ASP A 26 31.95 -0.48 -0.67
CA ASP A 26 32.32 -0.26 0.74
C ASP A 26 33.76 0.29 0.90
N GLN A 27 34.57 0.20 -0.15
CA GLN A 27 35.96 0.67 -0.18
C GLN A 27 36.07 2.12 -0.67
N LEU A 28 34.99 2.72 -1.17
CA LEU A 28 35.01 4.07 -1.76
C LEU A 28 34.73 5.13 -0.68
N PRO A 29 35.68 6.02 -0.37
CA PRO A 29 35.51 7.08 0.63
C PRO A 29 34.74 8.29 0.09
N ASP A 30 34.20 8.21 -1.12
CA ASP A 30 33.69 9.36 -1.85
C ASP A 30 32.38 9.90 -1.26
N PRO A 31 32.27 11.22 -1.00
CA PRO A 31 31.02 11.85 -0.62
C PRO A 31 30.02 11.75 -1.77
N VAL A 32 28.75 11.49 -1.42
CA VAL A 32 27.68 11.29 -2.40
C VAL A 32 26.55 12.26 -2.10
N LEU A 33 26.18 13.03 -3.11
CA LEU A 33 24.97 13.83 -3.08
C LEU A 33 23.86 13.07 -3.80
N GLY A 34 22.86 12.62 -3.04
CA GLY A 34 21.60 12.11 -3.58
C GLY A 34 20.72 13.26 -4.05
N ILE A 35 20.23 13.18 -5.28
CA ILE A 35 19.30 14.15 -5.86
C ILE A 35 18.01 13.39 -6.18
N LEU A 36 16.96 13.67 -5.41
CA LEU A 36 15.64 13.12 -5.63
C LEU A 36 14.69 14.20 -6.13
N GLN A 37 13.85 13.85 -7.08
CA GLN A 37 12.77 14.72 -7.55
C GLN A 37 11.46 13.96 -7.44
N PHE A 38 10.53 14.46 -6.64
CA PHE A 38 9.21 13.87 -6.48
C PHE A 38 8.20 14.72 -7.21
N THR A 39 7.45 14.11 -8.11
CA THR A 39 6.22 14.68 -8.65
C THR A 39 5.05 14.01 -7.94
N PHE A 40 4.20 14.79 -7.29
CA PHE A 40 3.04 14.32 -6.56
C PHE A 40 1.79 14.27 -7.45
N ASN A 41 0.80 13.48 -7.02
CA ASN A 41 -0.54 13.49 -7.59
C ASN A 41 -1.20 14.86 -7.35
N PRO A 42 -2.17 15.27 -8.20
CA PRO A 42 -2.95 16.47 -7.95
C PRO A 42 -3.54 16.51 -6.54
N GLU A 43 -3.65 17.71 -5.97
CA GLU A 43 -4.21 18.00 -4.64
C GLU A 43 -3.34 17.57 -3.45
N VAL A 44 -2.19 16.93 -3.69
CA VAL A 44 -1.21 16.63 -2.64
C VAL A 44 -0.33 17.85 -2.41
N ASP A 45 -0.30 18.33 -1.17
CA ASP A 45 0.69 19.30 -0.70
C ASP A 45 1.33 18.79 0.59
N VAL A 46 2.61 18.43 0.53
CA VAL A 46 3.35 17.94 1.71
C VAL A 46 3.80 19.07 2.63
N SER A 47 3.64 20.33 2.23
CA SER A 47 3.86 21.51 3.08
C SER A 47 2.63 21.83 3.93
N ASP A 48 1.44 21.37 3.52
CA ASP A 48 0.20 21.53 4.27
C ASP A 48 0.12 20.50 5.40
N ALA A 49 0.42 20.94 6.63
CA ALA A 49 0.40 20.13 7.83
C ALA A 49 -0.97 19.50 8.16
N SER A 50 -2.07 19.95 7.53
CA SER A 50 -3.37 19.33 7.67
C SER A 50 -3.50 18.03 6.86
N GLN A 51 -2.67 17.84 5.83
CA GLN A 51 -2.67 16.65 5.00
C GLN A 51 -1.86 15.51 5.63
N ARG A 52 -2.38 14.29 5.50
CA ARG A 52 -1.65 13.07 5.92
C ARG A 52 -0.37 12.85 5.15
N ALA A 53 -0.32 13.31 3.90
CA ALA A 53 0.89 13.31 3.08
C ALA A 53 2.02 14.09 3.74
N SER A 54 1.75 15.27 4.32
CA SER A 54 2.73 16.07 5.05
C SER A 54 3.28 15.33 6.26
N ILE A 55 2.41 14.66 7.04
CA ILE A 55 2.85 13.90 8.22
C ILE A 55 3.77 12.74 7.80
N LEU A 56 3.39 11.97 6.78
CA LEU A 56 4.21 10.86 6.26
C LEU A 56 5.52 11.34 5.63
N TRP A 57 5.51 12.52 4.98
CA TRP A 57 6.69 13.19 4.48
C TRP A 57 7.67 13.52 5.61
N GLN A 58 7.20 14.20 6.66
CA GLN A 58 8.02 14.54 7.83
C GLN A 58 8.59 13.28 8.52
N LYS A 59 7.79 12.22 8.65
CA LYS A 59 8.25 10.93 9.20
C LYS A 59 9.33 10.29 8.33
N SER A 60 9.21 10.39 7.01
CA SER A 60 10.22 9.89 6.06
C SER A 60 11.52 10.70 6.15
N LEU A 61 11.44 12.03 6.18
CA LEU A 61 12.59 12.91 6.38
C LEU A 61 13.35 12.58 7.68
N ARG A 62 12.61 12.39 8.77
CA ARG A 62 13.18 12.00 10.06
C ARG A 62 13.81 10.62 10.03
N PHE A 63 13.18 9.64 9.38
CA PHE A 63 13.78 8.32 9.23
C PHE A 63 15.10 8.40 8.47
N VAL A 64 15.11 9.11 7.33
CA VAL A 64 16.30 9.26 6.48
C VAL A 64 17.46 9.91 7.23
N SER A 65 17.20 10.89 8.10
CA SER A 65 18.25 11.53 8.89
C SER A 65 18.89 10.64 9.96
N THR A 66 18.32 9.46 10.23
CA THR A 66 18.90 8.47 11.16
C THR A 66 19.76 7.41 10.46
N ILE A 67 19.83 7.43 9.13
CA ILE A 67 20.61 6.45 8.37
C ILE A 67 22.11 6.73 8.58
N PRO A 68 22.93 5.73 8.92
CA PRO A 68 24.37 5.91 9.09
C PRO A 68 25.03 6.54 7.85
N GLY A 69 25.89 7.53 8.07
CA GLY A 69 26.54 8.31 7.01
C GLY A 69 25.72 9.49 6.50
N PHE A 70 24.53 9.76 7.06
CA PHE A 70 23.76 10.98 6.79
C PHE A 70 24.51 12.22 7.31
N GLN A 71 24.63 13.27 6.49
CA GLN A 71 25.20 14.55 6.92
C GLN A 71 24.15 15.67 6.97
N THR A 72 23.45 15.92 5.85
CA THR A 72 22.42 16.97 5.76
C THR A 72 21.37 16.63 4.69
N LEU A 73 20.19 17.24 4.82
CA LEU A 73 19.12 17.17 3.84
C LEU A 73 18.47 18.53 3.64
N HIS A 74 18.36 18.92 2.37
CA HIS A 74 17.64 20.12 1.93
C HIS A 74 16.49 19.73 0.99
N TRP A 75 15.34 20.39 1.11
CA TRP A 75 14.24 20.17 0.17
C TRP A 75 13.39 21.41 -0.06
N SER A 76 12.80 21.55 -1.24
CA SER A 76 11.86 22.63 -1.56
C SER A 76 10.98 22.28 -2.76
N SER A 77 9.82 22.93 -2.84
CA SER A 77 8.99 22.98 -4.05
C SER A 77 9.66 23.79 -5.16
N VAL A 78 9.35 23.43 -6.40
CA VAL A 78 9.74 24.18 -7.62
C VAL A 78 8.77 25.36 -7.85
N ASN A 79 9.27 26.57 -8.11
CA ASN A 79 8.47 27.82 -8.10
C ASN A 79 7.43 27.92 -9.23
N ASP A 80 7.69 27.32 -10.40
CA ASP A 80 6.85 27.49 -11.60
C ASP A 80 5.84 26.35 -11.83
N VAL A 81 5.73 25.43 -10.88
CA VAL A 81 4.77 24.34 -10.95
C VAL A 81 3.58 24.67 -10.05
N SER A 82 2.40 24.86 -10.65
CA SER A 82 1.14 25.10 -9.93
C SER A 82 0.94 24.07 -8.81
N PRO A 83 0.46 24.51 -7.65
CA PRO A 83 1.29 24.56 -6.45
C PRO A 83 1.73 23.18 -5.95
N CYS A 84 2.99 23.08 -5.52
CA CYS A 84 3.60 21.96 -4.79
C CYS A 84 3.58 20.58 -5.47
N GLN A 85 3.34 20.51 -6.78
CA GLN A 85 3.38 19.21 -7.48
C GLN A 85 4.78 18.63 -7.60
N GLN A 86 5.84 19.45 -7.59
CA GLN A 86 7.21 18.96 -7.72
C GLN A 86 8.10 19.45 -6.58
N ILE A 87 8.82 18.52 -5.98
CA ILE A 87 9.78 18.76 -4.88
C ILE A 87 11.13 18.18 -5.24
N ILE A 88 12.17 18.95 -4.99
CA ILE A 88 13.56 18.50 -5.08
C ILE A 88 14.06 18.24 -3.66
N VAL A 89 14.72 17.11 -3.46
CA VAL A 89 15.42 16.75 -2.22
C VAL A 89 16.88 16.50 -2.55
N LEU A 90 17.75 17.16 -1.78
CA LEU A 90 19.19 16.96 -1.78
C LEU A 90 19.59 16.28 -0.48
N ILE A 91 20.30 15.16 -0.55
CA ILE A 91 20.79 14.45 0.63
C ILE A 91 22.29 14.27 0.53
N GLN A 92 23.04 14.89 1.44
CA GLN A 92 24.48 14.70 1.52
C GLN A 92 24.78 13.46 2.38
N TRP A 93 25.49 12.52 1.78
CA TRP A 93 26.06 11.36 2.45
C TRP A 93 27.57 11.57 2.63
N GLU A 94 28.08 11.16 3.79
CA GLU A 94 29.50 11.19 4.11
C GLU A 94 30.32 10.34 3.13
N ASN A 95 29.76 9.21 2.73
CA ASN A 95 30.40 8.26 1.84
C ASN A 95 29.36 7.44 1.08
N VAL A 96 29.85 6.66 0.11
CA VAL A 96 29.07 5.74 -0.71
C VAL A 96 28.32 4.71 0.13
N LEU A 97 28.87 4.28 1.28
CA LEU A 97 28.21 3.35 2.18
C LEU A 97 26.89 3.92 2.74
N GLY A 98 26.86 5.19 3.13
CA GLY A 98 25.64 5.86 3.59
C GLY A 98 24.57 5.90 2.49
N TRP A 99 24.95 6.27 1.27
CA TRP A 99 24.06 6.23 0.10
C TRP A 99 23.54 4.81 -0.18
N ARG A 100 24.42 3.78 -0.14
CA ARG A 100 24.04 2.37 -0.29
C ARG A 100 23.00 1.96 0.75
N LEU A 101 23.20 2.34 2.01
CA LEU A 101 22.24 2.06 3.08
C LEU A 101 20.88 2.69 2.83
N PHE A 102 20.86 3.92 2.33
CA PHE A 102 19.64 4.59 1.93
C PHE A 102 18.90 3.83 0.83
N GLN A 103 19.61 3.34 -0.20
CA GLN A 103 19.00 2.55 -1.29
C GLN A 103 18.36 1.23 -0.79
N TYR A 104 18.95 0.59 0.23
CA TYR A 104 18.36 -0.58 0.89
C TYR A 104 17.24 -0.26 1.89
N SER A 105 17.17 0.99 2.35
CA SER A 105 16.22 1.41 3.38
C SER A 105 14.81 1.62 2.83
N LEU A 106 13.88 1.85 3.76
CA LEU A 106 12.53 2.34 3.46
C LEU A 106 12.54 3.72 2.77
N GLY A 107 13.49 4.59 3.13
CA GLY A 107 13.55 6.01 2.73
C GLY A 107 12.18 6.70 2.69
N PHE A 108 11.74 7.06 1.50
CA PHE A 108 10.47 7.76 1.22
C PHE A 108 9.32 6.84 0.83
N SER A 109 9.40 5.53 1.08
CA SER A 109 8.35 4.59 0.65
C SER A 109 6.96 4.88 1.21
N MET A 110 6.87 5.51 2.38
CA MET A 110 5.57 5.85 3.00
C MET A 110 4.78 6.88 2.20
N ILE A 111 5.40 7.61 1.27
CA ILE A 111 4.72 8.56 0.39
C ILE A 111 4.33 7.98 -0.97
N LEU A 112 4.55 6.69 -1.23
CA LEU A 112 4.28 6.05 -2.54
C LEU A 112 2.87 6.30 -3.08
N GLY A 113 1.84 6.28 -2.23
CA GLY A 113 0.47 6.53 -2.66
C GLY A 113 0.17 7.96 -3.13
N TYR A 114 1.09 8.90 -2.87
CA TYR A 114 0.98 10.30 -3.22
C TYR A 114 1.86 10.69 -4.42
N ILE A 115 2.80 9.84 -4.81
CA ILE A 115 3.74 10.10 -5.91
C ILE A 115 3.10 9.72 -7.24
N SER A 116 3.27 10.56 -8.25
CA SER A 116 2.98 10.27 -9.65
C SER A 116 4.24 9.89 -10.43
N GLN A 117 5.36 10.58 -10.18
CA GLN A 117 6.68 10.29 -10.76
C GLN A 117 7.78 10.56 -9.74
N VAL A 118 8.91 9.87 -9.87
CA VAL A 118 10.06 10.08 -8.99
C VAL A 118 11.35 9.94 -9.78
N SER A 119 12.33 10.78 -9.53
CA SER A 119 13.73 10.55 -9.92
C SER A 119 14.55 10.33 -8.65
N ASN A 120 15.44 9.34 -8.67
CA ASN A 120 16.33 8.97 -7.58
C ASN A 120 17.72 8.75 -8.18
N SER A 121 18.52 9.81 -8.23
CA SER A 121 19.85 9.81 -8.85
C SER A 121 20.90 10.30 -7.86
N CYS A 122 22.18 10.19 -8.22
CA CYS A 122 23.26 10.68 -7.38
C CYS A 122 24.43 11.25 -8.18
N VAL A 123 25.22 12.08 -7.52
CA VAL A 123 26.46 12.68 -8.04
C VAL A 123 27.54 12.66 -6.96
N GLN A 124 28.80 12.64 -7.40
CA GLN A 124 29.95 12.81 -6.50
C GLN A 124 30.22 14.32 -6.31
N ILE A 125 29.46 14.93 -5.39
CA ILE A 125 29.58 16.31 -4.96
C ILE A 125 29.62 16.32 -3.43
N ASP A 126 30.48 17.16 -2.87
CA ASP A 126 30.53 17.46 -1.44
C ASP A 126 29.97 18.86 -1.21
N LEU A 127 28.76 18.93 -0.65
CA LEU A 127 28.10 20.21 -0.39
C LEU A 127 28.65 20.87 0.89
N PRO A 128 28.96 22.17 0.84
CA PRO A 128 29.37 22.90 2.04
C PRO A 128 28.17 23.06 3.00
N LEU A 129 28.36 22.60 4.24
CA LEU A 129 27.30 22.50 5.26
C LEU A 129 26.67 23.86 5.63
N ASP A 130 27.40 24.96 5.48
CA ASP A 130 27.01 26.28 6.00
C ASP A 130 26.28 27.19 4.99
N ILE A 131 26.09 26.74 3.74
CA ILE A 131 25.73 27.67 2.64
C ILE A 131 24.22 27.73 2.36
N PHE A 132 23.44 26.71 2.71
CA PHE A 132 22.07 26.56 2.17
C PHE A 132 20.94 27.01 3.10
N ASP A 133 21.24 27.46 4.32
CA ASP A 133 20.23 27.99 5.23
C ASP A 133 19.71 29.34 4.68
N SER A 134 18.51 29.33 4.11
CA SER A 134 17.82 30.49 3.49
C SER A 134 18.18 30.83 2.04
N CYS A 135 18.85 29.92 1.33
CA CYS A 135 19.09 30.10 -0.11
C CYS A 135 17.99 29.49 -0.99
N HIS A 136 17.87 30.03 -2.19
CA HIS A 136 17.09 29.43 -3.29
C HIS A 136 18.01 28.58 -4.15
N LEU A 137 17.56 27.40 -4.54
CA LEU A 137 18.32 26.51 -5.42
C LEU A 137 17.82 26.66 -6.85
N GLU A 138 18.75 26.80 -7.79
CA GLU A 138 18.52 26.54 -9.20
C GLU A 138 19.30 25.29 -9.60
N LEU A 139 18.57 24.28 -10.08
CA LEU A 139 19.11 23.04 -10.60
C LEU A 139 19.12 23.11 -12.13
N VAL A 140 20.29 23.17 -12.73
CA VAL A 140 20.47 23.19 -14.19
C VAL A 140 20.95 21.82 -14.65
N SER A 141 20.30 21.27 -15.67
CA SER A 141 20.61 19.96 -16.25
C SER A 141 20.94 20.12 -17.72
N PHE A 142 22.13 19.70 -18.12
CA PHE A 142 22.60 19.68 -19.51
C PHE A 142 22.62 18.24 -20.02
N GLN A 143 21.90 17.98 -21.10
CA GLN A 143 21.77 16.65 -21.71
C GLN A 143 22.78 16.46 -22.84
N PHE A 144 23.42 15.30 -22.84
CA PHE A 144 24.38 14.85 -23.84
C PHE A 144 24.01 13.44 -24.33
N PRO A 145 24.29 13.10 -25.59
CA PRO A 145 23.91 11.81 -26.15
C PRO A 145 24.67 10.65 -25.48
N ALA A 146 24.03 9.49 -25.35
CA ALA A 146 24.65 8.29 -24.81
C ALA A 146 25.87 7.75 -25.61
N ALA A 147 26.08 8.21 -26.85
CA ALA A 147 26.90 7.55 -27.88
C ALA A 147 28.40 7.39 -27.55
N VAL A 148 28.84 6.13 -27.52
CA VAL A 148 30.19 5.57 -27.28
C VAL A 148 31.23 6.13 -28.26
N SER A 149 31.98 7.15 -27.87
CA SER A 149 33.27 7.47 -28.49
C SER A 149 34.39 7.30 -27.46
N THR A 150 35.56 6.89 -27.93
CA THR A 150 36.79 6.83 -27.12
C THR A 150 37.26 8.20 -26.62
N SER A 151 36.62 9.31 -27.05
CA SER A 151 36.88 10.70 -26.62
C SER A 151 35.99 11.18 -25.48
N GLN A 152 35.02 10.38 -25.01
CA GLN A 152 34.02 10.82 -24.03
C GLN A 152 34.60 11.32 -22.70
N LEU A 153 35.69 10.72 -22.21
CA LEU A 153 36.35 11.16 -20.97
C LEU A 153 36.95 12.56 -21.12
N ASP A 154 37.56 12.83 -22.27
CA ASP A 154 38.13 14.15 -22.60
C ASP A 154 37.01 15.17 -22.76
N ASP A 155 35.87 14.79 -23.36
CA ASP A 155 34.70 15.66 -23.52
C ASP A 155 34.02 15.97 -22.18
N LYS A 156 33.90 14.98 -21.28
CA LYS A 156 33.40 15.16 -19.91
C LYS A 156 34.28 16.10 -19.09
N ALA A 157 35.59 15.90 -19.15
CA ALA A 157 36.57 16.73 -18.45
C ALA A 157 36.58 18.16 -19.03
N ARG A 158 36.51 18.30 -20.36
CA ARG A 158 36.46 19.59 -21.06
C ARG A 158 35.23 20.39 -20.66
N PHE A 159 34.04 19.79 -20.66
CA PHE A 159 32.81 20.49 -20.26
C PHE A 159 32.84 20.86 -18.79
N LYS A 160 33.29 19.95 -17.91
CA LYS A 160 33.46 20.26 -16.48
C LYS A 160 34.42 21.43 -16.26
N ALA A 161 35.54 21.49 -16.98
CA ALA A 161 36.47 22.61 -16.92
C ALA A 161 35.85 23.93 -17.44
N LYS A 162 35.03 23.87 -18.50
CA LYS A 162 34.26 25.04 -18.96
C LYS A 162 33.30 25.54 -17.87
N TRP A 163 32.56 24.63 -17.23
CA TRP A 163 31.68 24.96 -16.09
C TRP A 163 32.46 25.60 -14.94
N GLU A 164 33.56 24.98 -14.51
CA GLU A 164 34.39 25.50 -13.42
C GLU A 164 34.96 26.89 -13.74
N ASN A 165 35.38 27.14 -14.98
CA ASN A 165 35.83 28.46 -15.42
C ASN A 165 34.70 29.50 -15.38
N ALA A 166 33.51 29.14 -15.86
CA ALA A 166 32.33 30.02 -15.89
C ALA A 166 31.87 30.47 -14.50
N PHE A 167 32.02 29.61 -13.49
CA PHE A 167 31.55 29.83 -12.13
C PHE A 167 32.68 29.99 -11.09
N SER A 168 33.93 30.13 -11.54
CA SER A 168 35.07 30.39 -10.67
C SER A 168 34.92 31.72 -9.94
N LYS A 169 35.15 31.75 -8.63
CA LYS A 169 35.10 33.00 -7.84
C LYS A 169 36.26 33.92 -8.27
N PRO A 170 36.03 35.16 -8.74
CA PRO A 170 37.12 36.09 -8.99
C PRO A 170 37.80 36.44 -7.65
N VAL A 171 39.09 36.15 -7.56
CA VAL A 171 39.88 36.16 -6.32
C VAL A 171 40.04 37.56 -5.70
N ASN A 172 39.69 38.66 -6.38
CA ASN A 172 40.04 40.02 -5.92
C ASN A 172 39.05 41.15 -6.23
N GLU A 173 37.82 40.87 -6.65
CA GLU A 173 36.82 41.92 -6.82
C GLU A 173 35.80 41.86 -5.69
N ILE A 174 35.61 42.99 -5.02
CA ILE A 174 34.49 43.20 -4.09
C ILE A 174 33.22 43.12 -4.93
N ILE A 175 32.69 41.90 -5.10
CA ILE A 175 31.41 41.68 -5.76
C ILE A 175 30.37 42.42 -4.91
N PRO A 176 29.59 43.34 -5.48
CA PRO A 176 28.58 44.06 -4.73
C PRO A 176 27.41 43.10 -4.43
N SER A 177 27.51 42.27 -3.39
CA SER A 177 26.40 41.57 -2.71
C SER A 177 25.29 40.91 -3.56
N SER A 178 25.45 40.68 -4.86
CA SER A 178 24.31 40.44 -5.74
C SER A 178 24.19 38.96 -6.11
N GLU A 179 23.26 38.31 -5.41
CA GLU A 179 22.46 37.16 -5.81
C GLU A 179 23.12 35.75 -5.74
N LEU A 180 24.22 35.41 -6.44
CA LEU A 180 24.74 34.03 -6.47
C LEU A 180 25.77 33.76 -5.35
N SER A 181 25.47 32.84 -4.44
CA SER A 181 26.25 32.52 -3.24
C SER A 181 27.27 31.40 -3.48
N TYR A 182 26.84 30.37 -4.20
CA TYR A 182 27.63 29.15 -4.43
C TYR A 182 27.18 28.45 -5.71
N ALA A 183 28.13 27.84 -6.41
CA ALA A 183 27.88 27.07 -7.60
C ALA A 183 28.80 25.85 -7.62
N CYS A 184 28.23 24.68 -7.94
CA CYS A 184 29.00 23.46 -8.19
C CYS A 184 28.33 22.65 -9.30
N GLY A 185 29.07 21.77 -9.95
CA GLY A 185 28.49 20.91 -10.99
C GLY A 185 29.27 19.62 -11.18
N GLN A 186 28.55 18.57 -11.55
CA GLN A 186 29.13 17.24 -11.77
C GLN A 186 28.26 16.41 -12.72
N TRP A 187 28.90 15.41 -13.34
CA TRP A 187 28.22 14.39 -14.13
C TRP A 187 27.33 13.49 -13.25
N LEU A 188 26.06 13.37 -13.63
CA LEU A 188 25.09 12.45 -13.03
C LEU A 188 25.53 11.00 -13.24
N GLN A 189 25.41 10.20 -12.17
CA GLN A 189 25.59 8.76 -12.29
C GLN A 189 24.46 8.16 -13.14
N ARG A 190 24.80 7.22 -14.02
CA ARG A 190 23.83 6.54 -14.89
C ARG A 190 23.39 5.23 -14.28
N ASP A 191 22.11 4.93 -14.37
CA ASP A 191 21.59 3.63 -13.94
C ASP A 191 21.78 2.57 -15.04
N LYS A 192 21.88 3.04 -16.30
CA LYS A 192 22.18 2.21 -17.46
C LYS A 192 23.11 2.92 -18.46
N GLU A 193 24.03 2.17 -19.06
CA GLU A 193 24.95 2.70 -20.08
C GLU A 193 24.27 3.29 -21.31
N SER A 194 23.06 2.82 -21.64
CA SER A 194 22.28 3.31 -22.78
C SER A 194 21.54 4.62 -22.51
N GLU A 195 21.54 5.12 -21.26
CA GLU A 195 20.93 6.40 -20.92
C GLU A 195 21.80 7.56 -21.40
N ASP A 196 21.13 8.64 -21.77
CA ASP A 196 21.77 9.91 -22.04
C ASP A 196 22.57 10.39 -20.81
N GLN A 197 23.62 11.14 -21.07
CA GLN A 197 24.48 11.66 -20.02
C GLN A 197 23.99 13.03 -19.61
N PHE A 198 23.92 13.27 -18.31
CA PHE A 198 23.51 14.55 -17.76
C PHE A 198 24.65 15.16 -16.95
N PHE A 199 24.95 16.43 -17.20
CA PHE A 199 25.73 17.25 -16.29
C PHE A 199 24.77 18.11 -15.47
N ILE A 200 24.86 18.02 -14.15
CA ILE A 200 24.01 18.76 -13.23
C ILE A 200 24.82 19.88 -12.59
N GLY A 201 24.30 21.10 -12.71
CA GLY A 201 24.76 22.29 -12.00
C GLY A 201 23.81 22.65 -10.88
N LEU A 202 24.35 22.93 -9.70
CA LEU A 202 23.64 23.44 -8.53
C LEU A 202 24.08 24.89 -8.30
N LEU A 203 23.14 25.81 -8.40
CA LEU A 203 23.36 27.25 -8.19
C LEU A 203 22.55 27.68 -6.96
N SER A 204 23.23 28.23 -5.95
CA SER A 204 22.62 28.70 -4.71
C SER A 204 22.54 30.21 -4.71
N TRP A 205 21.34 30.76 -4.49
CA TRP A 205 21.04 32.18 -4.58
C TRP A 205 20.60 32.75 -3.23
N ASN A 206 21.10 33.94 -2.87
CA ASN A 206 20.76 34.68 -1.64
C ASN A 206 19.36 35.32 -1.66
N SER A 207 18.72 35.43 -2.83
CA SER A 207 17.39 36.00 -3.03
C SER A 207 16.65 35.26 -4.13
N THR A 208 15.31 35.23 -4.09
CA THR A 208 14.51 34.63 -5.15
C THR A 208 14.85 35.29 -6.48
N PRO A 209 15.38 34.55 -7.47
CA PRO A 209 15.63 35.14 -8.76
C PRO A 209 14.27 35.49 -9.41
N GLN A 210 14.07 36.75 -9.79
CA GLN A 210 12.87 37.18 -10.53
C GLN A 210 12.97 36.64 -11.96
N PHE A 211 12.40 35.47 -12.22
CA PHE A 211 12.36 34.88 -13.56
C PHE A 211 11.01 35.14 -14.23
N ASP A 212 11.00 36.01 -15.24
CA ASP A 212 9.89 36.18 -16.18
C ASP A 212 10.11 35.23 -17.37
N GLY A 213 9.94 33.91 -17.16
CA GLY A 213 9.74 32.89 -18.20
C GLY A 213 10.82 32.67 -19.28
N HIS A 214 11.87 33.47 -19.31
CA HIS A 214 13.06 33.34 -20.15
C HIS A 214 14.21 33.99 -19.39
N LEU A 215 15.43 33.46 -19.51
CA LEU A 215 16.69 33.96 -18.93
C LEU A 215 16.92 35.47 -19.19
N GLN A 216 16.22 36.35 -18.48
CA GLN A 216 16.44 37.79 -18.43
C GLN A 216 16.66 38.18 -16.98
N PHE A 217 17.82 37.79 -16.47
CA PHE A 217 18.36 38.38 -15.26
C PHE A 217 18.56 39.89 -15.51
N ARG A 218 17.75 40.74 -14.90
CA ARG A 218 17.76 42.19 -15.13
C ARG A 218 18.55 42.91 -14.03
N GLY A 219 19.88 42.91 -14.14
CA GLY A 219 20.73 43.73 -13.26
C GLY A 219 22.23 43.50 -13.45
N GLY A 220 22.92 44.51 -14.01
CA GLY A 220 24.36 44.85 -13.92
C GLY A 220 25.45 43.76 -13.95
N GLY A 221 25.37 42.72 -13.13
CA GLY A 221 26.28 41.56 -13.11
C GLY A 221 25.77 40.33 -13.89
N SER A 222 24.53 40.37 -14.36
CA SER A 222 23.83 39.24 -14.96
C SER A 222 24.13 38.94 -16.44
N GLU A 223 24.66 39.91 -17.18
CA GLU A 223 25.01 39.74 -18.60
C GLU A 223 26.15 38.72 -18.76
N ASN A 224 27.08 38.66 -17.80
CA ASN A 224 28.18 37.70 -17.81
C ASN A 224 27.69 36.27 -17.53
N LEU A 225 26.76 36.09 -16.59
CA LEU A 225 26.22 34.76 -16.28
C LEU A 225 25.38 34.20 -17.43
N THR A 226 24.48 35.03 -17.98
CA THR A 226 23.66 34.64 -19.13
C THR A 226 24.54 34.24 -20.32
N LYS A 227 25.64 34.98 -20.54
CA LYS A 227 26.64 34.66 -21.56
C LYS A 227 27.37 33.35 -21.27
N HIS A 228 27.84 33.12 -20.04
CA HIS A 228 28.50 31.87 -19.67
C HIS A 228 27.58 30.65 -19.80
N ILE A 229 26.32 30.77 -19.39
CA ILE A 229 25.33 29.69 -19.58
C ILE A 229 25.06 29.47 -21.08
N ALA A 230 24.95 30.53 -21.88
CA ALA A 230 24.78 30.40 -23.33
C ALA A 230 25.96 29.66 -23.99
N GLU A 231 27.20 29.95 -23.59
CA GLU A 231 28.40 29.25 -24.06
C GLU A 231 28.40 27.76 -23.66
N LEU A 232 27.86 27.41 -22.48
CA LEU A 232 27.71 26.02 -22.04
C LEU A 232 26.59 25.28 -22.80
N ILE A 233 25.52 25.98 -23.19
CA ILE A 233 24.41 25.39 -23.97
C ILE A 233 24.90 24.92 -25.34
N GLU A 234 25.86 25.61 -25.98
CA GLU A 234 26.39 25.23 -27.30
C GLU A 234 26.96 23.81 -27.35
N ASP A 235 27.45 23.29 -26.22
CA ASP A 235 28.02 21.94 -26.13
C ASP A 235 26.97 20.86 -25.82
N ALA A 236 25.76 21.23 -25.39
CA ALA A 236 24.72 20.33 -24.93
C ALA A 236 23.58 20.18 -25.95
N MET A 237 22.91 19.03 -25.98
CA MET A 237 21.73 18.83 -26.84
C MET A 237 20.54 19.64 -26.34
N HIS A 238 20.32 19.61 -25.03
CA HIS A 238 19.23 20.27 -24.34
C HIS A 238 19.68 20.76 -22.97
N MET A 239 19.08 21.86 -22.51
CA MET A 239 19.27 22.36 -21.15
C MET A 239 17.90 22.57 -20.51
N VAL A 240 17.73 22.12 -19.28
CA VAL A 240 16.56 22.40 -18.45
C VAL A 240 17.05 23.05 -17.16
N SER A 241 16.36 24.08 -16.68
CA SER A 241 16.60 24.69 -15.37
C SER A 241 15.32 24.60 -14.53
N ALA A 242 15.48 24.31 -13.24
CA ALA A 242 14.40 24.30 -12.26
C ALA A 242 14.80 25.13 -11.04
N CYS A 243 14.04 26.18 -10.75
CA CYS A 243 14.23 27.04 -9.59
C CYS A 243 13.30 26.62 -8.43
N THR A 244 13.83 26.58 -7.23
CA THR A 244 13.08 26.25 -6.01
C THR A 244 12.71 27.48 -5.21
N GLY A 245 11.72 27.30 -4.34
CA GLY A 245 11.52 28.17 -3.18
C GLY A 245 12.72 28.13 -2.22
N GLN A 246 12.56 28.75 -1.05
CA GLN A 246 13.56 28.69 0.00
C GLN A 246 13.75 27.23 0.46
N LEU A 247 15.00 26.79 0.52
CA LEU A 247 15.33 25.43 0.97
C LEU A 247 14.94 25.22 2.43
N ASN A 248 14.18 24.16 2.69
CA ASN A 248 13.95 23.65 4.03
C ASN A 248 15.12 22.75 4.43
N HIS A 249 15.70 23.02 5.60
CA HIS A 249 16.80 22.24 6.15
C HIS A 249 16.31 21.35 7.29
N VAL A 250 16.64 20.06 7.23
CA VAL A 250 16.25 19.08 8.27
C VAL A 250 17.46 18.78 9.17
N SER A 251 17.53 19.46 10.31
CA SER A 251 18.57 19.25 11.34
C SER A 251 18.05 18.39 12.50
N GLY A 252 17.63 17.15 12.24
CA GLY A 252 17.47 16.10 13.27
C GLY A 252 16.48 16.32 14.44
N TYR A 253 15.77 17.44 14.54
CA TYR A 253 14.90 17.72 15.69
C TYR A 253 13.55 16.97 15.66
N LEU A 254 13.08 16.62 16.85
CA LEU A 254 11.86 15.85 17.10
C LEU A 254 10.61 16.72 16.93
N LEU A 255 9.79 16.43 15.93
CA LEU A 255 8.41 16.91 15.87
C LEU A 255 7.48 16.01 16.68
N THR A 256 6.53 16.63 17.39
CA THR A 256 5.44 15.95 18.10
C THR A 256 4.41 15.42 17.12
N ASP A 257 4.14 14.11 17.21
CA ASP A 257 3.14 13.41 16.43
C ASP A 257 1.73 13.86 16.87
N SER A 258 0.99 14.56 16.01
CA SER A 258 -0.33 15.15 16.36
C SER A 258 -1.52 14.29 15.93
N THR A 259 -1.32 13.15 15.27
CA THR A 259 -2.43 12.30 14.81
C THR A 259 -2.90 11.33 15.90
N GLN A 260 -4.02 11.67 16.52
CA GLN A 260 -4.69 10.83 17.50
C GLN A 260 -5.56 9.76 16.80
N CYS A 261 -4.94 8.72 16.26
CA CYS A 261 -5.64 7.52 15.81
C CYS A 261 -6.23 6.76 17.01
N GLN A 262 -7.52 6.42 16.97
CA GLN A 262 -8.14 5.58 17.99
C GLN A 262 -7.84 4.10 17.72
N ILE A 263 -6.98 3.51 18.53
CA ILE A 263 -6.50 2.14 18.33
C ILE A 263 -7.17 1.23 19.37
N LYS A 264 -7.86 0.20 18.90
CA LYS A 264 -8.36 -0.91 19.73
C LYS A 264 -7.67 -2.24 19.38
N HIS A 265 -6.80 -2.23 18.37
CA HIS A 265 -6.13 -3.41 17.85
C HIS A 265 -4.76 -3.61 18.51
N GLN A 266 -4.55 -4.74 19.18
CA GLN A 266 -3.36 -5.05 19.98
C GLN A 266 -2.03 -4.81 19.25
N ALA A 267 -1.92 -5.28 17.99
CA ALA A 267 -0.69 -5.14 17.20
C ALA A 267 -0.25 -3.68 16.93
N PHE A 268 -1.20 -2.74 16.84
CA PHE A 268 -0.92 -1.35 16.43
C PHE A 268 -0.74 -0.39 17.62
N HIS A 269 -0.82 -0.88 18.86
CA HIS A 269 -0.57 -0.07 20.06
C HIS A 269 0.91 0.21 20.34
N ALA A 270 1.83 -0.39 19.58
CA ALA A 270 3.26 -0.16 19.76
C ALA A 270 3.63 1.32 19.54
N ASP A 271 4.43 1.86 20.46
CA ASP A 271 5.07 3.16 20.29
C ASP A 271 6.28 3.01 19.37
N VAL A 272 6.16 3.51 18.13
CA VAL A 272 7.14 3.31 17.07
C VAL A 272 7.97 4.58 16.90
N LYS A 273 9.27 4.42 16.63
CA LYS A 273 10.18 5.54 16.40
C LYS A 273 10.83 5.38 15.03
N PRO A 274 10.82 6.41 14.16
CA PRO A 274 11.41 6.35 12.83
C PRO A 274 12.94 6.40 12.91
N ILE A 275 13.55 5.26 13.28
CA ILE A 275 15.00 5.10 13.45
C ILE A 275 15.47 3.91 12.61
N TYR A 276 16.52 4.11 11.82
CA TYR A 276 17.13 3.08 11.00
C TYR A 276 17.90 2.04 11.82
N ASN A 277 17.58 0.74 11.66
CA ASN A 277 18.24 -0.36 12.39
C ASN A 277 18.66 -1.56 11.48
N ALA A 278 18.54 -1.46 10.16
CA ALA A 278 18.44 -2.62 9.25
C ALA A 278 19.65 -3.57 9.18
N LYS A 279 20.86 -3.14 9.55
CA LYS A 279 22.09 -3.94 9.36
C LYS A 279 22.29 -5.03 10.41
N GLU A 280 21.68 -4.94 11.59
CA GLU A 280 21.88 -5.94 12.66
C GLU A 280 20.92 -7.15 12.55
N ASP A 281 19.90 -7.03 11.69
CA ASP A 281 18.72 -7.91 11.74
C ASP A 281 18.58 -8.85 10.53
N GLN A 282 19.54 -8.82 9.60
CA GLN A 282 19.60 -9.74 8.45
C GLN A 282 20.58 -10.89 8.70
N ASN A 283 20.28 -12.08 8.18
CA ASN A 283 21.18 -13.23 8.20
C ASN A 283 22.15 -13.20 7.00
N GLU A 284 23.05 -14.19 6.94
CA GLU A 284 24.04 -14.35 5.85
C GLU A 284 23.45 -14.45 4.43
N PHE A 285 22.13 -14.65 4.32
CA PHE A 285 21.39 -14.71 3.04
C PHE A 285 20.53 -13.46 2.79
N GLY A 286 20.73 -12.37 3.55
CA GLY A 286 19.96 -11.13 3.43
C GLY A 286 18.47 -11.29 3.79
N LYS A 287 18.14 -12.30 4.61
CA LYS A 287 16.78 -12.55 5.11
C LYS A 287 16.67 -12.07 6.54
N ASP A 288 15.47 -11.68 6.94
CA ASP A 288 15.13 -11.34 8.31
C ASP A 288 15.52 -12.48 9.27
N LYS A 289 16.57 -12.25 10.07
CA LYS A 289 17.17 -13.24 10.96
C LYS A 289 16.20 -13.70 12.04
N TYR A 290 15.41 -12.77 12.60
CA TYR A 290 14.43 -13.07 13.65
C TYR A 290 13.27 -13.89 13.10
N HIS A 291 12.78 -13.55 11.91
CA HIS A 291 11.77 -14.37 11.24
C HIS A 291 12.29 -15.77 10.98
N VAL A 292 13.49 -15.90 10.41
CA VAL A 292 14.12 -17.20 10.13
C VAL A 292 14.31 -18.02 11.41
N GLU A 293 14.77 -17.42 12.49
CA GLU A 293 14.91 -18.10 13.79
C GLU A 293 13.56 -18.54 14.35
N SER A 294 12.53 -17.67 14.33
CA SER A 294 11.18 -18.03 14.77
C SER A 294 10.60 -19.22 13.96
N MET A 295 10.93 -19.29 12.67
CA MET A 295 10.56 -20.41 11.80
C MET A 295 11.24 -21.70 12.24
N PHE A 296 12.52 -21.66 12.62
CA PHE A 296 13.23 -22.83 13.15
C PHE A 296 12.61 -23.30 14.47
N GLN A 297 12.32 -22.37 15.40
CA GLN A 297 11.71 -22.66 16.70
C GLN A 297 10.31 -23.29 16.57
N ALA A 298 9.49 -22.79 15.63
CA ALA A 298 8.17 -23.35 15.34
C ALA A 298 8.23 -24.76 14.72
N ARG A 299 9.37 -25.13 14.08
CA ARG A 299 9.58 -26.43 13.42
C ARG A 299 10.23 -27.49 14.31
N ARG A 300 10.85 -27.11 15.43
CA ARG A 300 11.52 -28.04 16.36
C ARG A 300 10.53 -29.03 16.99
N ASN A 301 11.06 -30.18 17.44
CA ASN A 301 10.31 -31.18 18.19
C ASN A 301 11.07 -31.56 19.48
N PRO A 302 10.56 -31.22 20.69
CA PRO A 302 9.31 -30.48 20.93
C PRO A 302 9.37 -29.05 20.38
N ARG A 303 8.20 -28.48 20.09
CA ARG A 303 8.10 -27.10 19.58
C ARG A 303 8.44 -26.13 20.70
N GLU A 304 9.25 -25.12 20.38
CA GLU A 304 9.55 -24.01 21.29
C GLU A 304 8.53 -22.86 21.13
N ARG A 305 7.85 -22.80 19.98
CA ARG A 305 6.87 -21.77 19.64
C ARG A 305 5.62 -22.34 18.98
N VAL A 306 4.50 -21.62 19.11
CA VAL A 306 3.22 -22.03 18.50
C VAL A 306 3.23 -21.74 16.99
N ALA A 307 3.69 -20.56 16.59
CA ALA A 307 3.77 -20.14 15.21
C ALA A 307 5.05 -19.31 14.94
N ALA A 308 5.39 -19.14 13.66
CA ALA A 308 6.49 -18.24 13.33
C ALA A 308 6.06 -16.78 13.46
N GLY A 309 7.01 -15.92 13.83
CA GLY A 309 6.82 -14.48 13.95
C GLY A 309 6.68 -13.79 12.58
N PRO A 310 6.36 -12.49 12.57
CA PRO A 310 6.25 -11.71 11.34
C PRO A 310 7.54 -11.74 10.51
N ALA A 311 7.45 -11.65 9.19
CA ALA A 311 8.60 -11.33 8.34
C ALA A 311 8.65 -9.82 8.11
N GLY A 312 9.82 -9.20 8.04
CA GLY A 312 9.94 -7.81 7.57
C GLY A 312 9.69 -7.68 6.06
N ALA A 313 8.95 -6.65 5.66
CA ALA A 313 8.71 -6.30 4.26
C ALA A 313 8.58 -4.78 4.08
N TRP A 314 9.31 -4.25 3.10
CA TRP A 314 9.23 -2.85 2.70
C TRP A 314 9.57 -2.71 1.22
N TYR A 315 9.18 -1.57 0.65
CA TYR A 315 9.67 -1.12 -0.64
C TYR A 315 11.03 -0.46 -0.38
N THR A 316 12.08 -0.93 -1.06
CA THR A 316 13.41 -0.35 -0.95
C THR A 316 13.50 0.89 -1.83
N MET A 317 14.22 1.93 -1.40
CA MET A 317 14.45 3.12 -2.23
C MET A 317 15.06 2.81 -3.59
N ALA A 318 15.89 1.76 -3.69
CA ALA A 318 16.45 1.29 -4.95
C ALA A 318 15.40 0.90 -6.01
N HIS A 319 14.15 0.62 -5.58
CA HIS A 319 13.04 0.26 -6.45
C HIS A 319 12.02 1.40 -6.62
N ILE A 320 12.34 2.60 -6.13
CA ILE A 320 11.53 3.80 -6.23
C ILE A 320 12.35 4.82 -7.02
N PHE A 321 12.24 4.79 -8.34
CA PHE A 321 13.04 5.60 -9.26
C PHE A 321 12.31 5.83 -10.60
N GLN A 322 12.93 6.59 -11.52
CA GLN A 322 12.28 7.14 -12.72
C GLN A 322 11.62 6.10 -13.64
N HIS A 323 12.12 4.86 -13.64
CA HIS A 323 11.61 3.80 -14.52
C HIS A 323 10.75 2.79 -13.78
N HIS A 324 10.62 2.90 -12.46
CA HIS A 324 9.84 1.96 -11.67
C HIS A 324 9.26 2.62 -10.42
N LEU A 325 7.92 2.69 -10.40
CA LEU A 325 7.16 2.80 -9.16
C LEU A 325 6.54 1.43 -8.90
N PRO A 326 6.68 0.87 -7.68
CA PRO A 326 6.11 -0.43 -7.35
C PRO A 326 4.62 -0.46 -7.70
N HIS A 327 4.20 -1.40 -8.54
CA HIS A 327 2.80 -1.47 -8.95
C HIS A 327 1.90 -1.81 -7.76
N GLN A 328 0.75 -1.14 -7.73
CA GLN A 328 -0.39 -1.57 -6.95
C GLN A 328 -0.79 -2.97 -7.42
N MET A 329 -0.79 -3.97 -6.54
CA MET A 329 -1.18 -5.32 -6.96
C MET A 329 -2.62 -5.33 -7.47
N ASP A 330 -2.81 -5.87 -8.69
CA ASP A 330 -4.11 -6.21 -9.22
C ASP A 330 -4.81 -7.12 -8.22
N ARG A 331 -5.94 -6.66 -7.68
CA ARG A 331 -6.75 -7.50 -6.81
C ARG A 331 -7.36 -8.59 -7.68
N PRO A 332 -7.18 -9.88 -7.35
CA PRO A 332 -8.02 -10.90 -7.96
C PRO A 332 -9.47 -10.53 -7.71
N GLU A 333 -10.34 -10.71 -8.70
CA GLU A 333 -11.80 -10.62 -8.49
C GLU A 333 -12.15 -11.49 -7.28
N VAL A 334 -12.58 -10.86 -6.19
CA VAL A 334 -12.94 -11.57 -4.97
C VAL A 334 -14.44 -11.80 -4.97
N ASP A 335 -14.85 -13.00 -4.56
CA ASP A 335 -16.25 -13.30 -4.33
C ASP A 335 -16.85 -12.33 -3.28
N ASP A 336 -17.95 -11.67 -3.62
CA ASP A 336 -18.67 -10.82 -2.67
C ASP A 336 -19.31 -11.70 -1.58
N ILE A 337 -18.98 -11.42 -0.33
CA ILE A 337 -19.56 -12.04 0.85
C ILE A 337 -20.30 -10.99 1.64
N GLN A 338 -21.56 -11.29 1.98
CA GLN A 338 -22.33 -10.42 2.85
C GLN A 338 -22.03 -10.75 4.32
N MET A 339 -21.55 -9.78 5.08
CA MET A 339 -21.34 -9.85 6.51
C MET A 339 -22.43 -9.08 7.24
N ILE A 340 -23.14 -9.77 8.13
CA ILE A 340 -24.21 -9.23 8.96
C ILE A 340 -23.73 -9.27 10.40
N SER A 341 -23.90 -8.18 11.14
CA SER A 341 -23.58 -8.15 12.57
C SER A 341 -24.71 -7.52 13.39
N PHE A 342 -24.96 -8.08 14.58
CA PHE A 342 -25.96 -7.55 15.53
C PHE A 342 -25.57 -7.92 16.97
N ARG A 343 -26.11 -7.20 17.96
CA ARG A 343 -25.92 -7.47 19.39
C ARG A 343 -27.20 -8.01 20.00
N ALA A 344 -27.07 -8.93 20.94
CA ALA A 344 -28.19 -9.46 21.70
C ALA A 344 -27.80 -9.81 23.13
N GLN A 345 -28.75 -9.75 24.05
CA GLN A 345 -28.50 -10.08 25.46
C GLN A 345 -28.02 -11.53 25.61
N ARG A 346 -26.97 -11.71 26.42
CA ARG A 346 -26.37 -13.02 26.67
C ARG A 346 -27.39 -13.98 27.27
N GLY A 347 -27.42 -15.21 26.76
CA GLY A 347 -28.34 -16.26 27.25
C GLY A 347 -29.79 -16.10 26.82
N ASN A 348 -30.12 -15.13 25.95
CA ASN A 348 -31.48 -14.97 25.43
C ASN A 348 -31.82 -16.10 24.44
N THR A 349 -32.62 -17.08 24.90
CA THR A 349 -33.04 -18.26 24.13
C THR A 349 -33.95 -17.91 22.94
N GLN A 350 -34.73 -16.83 23.04
CA GLN A 350 -35.55 -16.32 21.94
C GLN A 350 -34.68 -15.83 20.78
N VAL A 351 -33.58 -15.13 21.07
CA VAL A 351 -32.64 -14.70 20.02
C VAL A 351 -31.94 -15.90 19.37
N GLN A 352 -31.53 -16.89 20.16
CA GLN A 352 -30.87 -18.09 19.62
C GLN A 352 -31.80 -18.86 18.66
N SER A 353 -33.06 -19.07 19.06
CA SER A 353 -34.06 -19.72 18.20
C SER A 353 -34.38 -18.91 16.94
N GLN A 354 -34.47 -17.58 17.04
CA GLN A 354 -34.66 -16.71 15.87
C GLN A 354 -33.46 -16.73 14.92
N LEU A 355 -32.23 -16.79 15.46
CA LEU A 355 -31.00 -16.90 14.67
C LEU A 355 -30.96 -18.24 13.92
N GLU A 356 -31.28 -19.34 14.59
CA GLU A 356 -31.40 -20.65 13.94
C GLU A 356 -32.47 -20.62 12.84
N ALA A 357 -33.64 -20.04 13.11
CA ALA A 357 -34.70 -19.90 12.11
C ALA A 357 -34.24 -19.04 10.90
N LEU A 358 -33.45 -17.98 11.13
CA LEU A 358 -32.84 -17.19 10.07
C LEU A 358 -31.86 -18.03 9.26
N ARG A 359 -30.96 -18.80 9.90
CA ARG A 359 -30.03 -19.71 9.23
C ARG A 359 -30.76 -20.73 8.35
N VAL A 360 -31.85 -21.32 8.85
CA VAL A 360 -32.71 -22.24 8.08
C VAL A 360 -33.32 -21.55 6.85
N LYS A 361 -33.82 -20.32 7.00
CA LYS A 361 -34.39 -19.56 5.88
C LYS A 361 -33.34 -19.24 4.84
N LEU A 362 -32.16 -18.75 5.26
CA LEU A 362 -31.06 -18.40 4.38
C LEU A 362 -30.50 -19.61 3.64
N TRP A 363 -30.38 -20.75 4.32
CA TRP A 363 -29.94 -22.00 3.71
C TRP A 363 -30.88 -22.50 2.60
N LYS A 364 -32.17 -22.21 2.71
CA LYS A 364 -33.19 -22.57 1.72
C LYS A 364 -33.23 -21.61 0.52
N LEU A 365 -32.51 -20.48 0.56
CA LEU A 365 -32.40 -19.56 -0.58
C LEU A 365 -31.40 -20.13 -1.60
N GLY A 366 -31.91 -20.85 -2.61
CA GLY A 366 -31.10 -21.36 -3.73
C GLY A 366 -30.26 -22.60 -3.40
N ASP A 367 -29.08 -22.71 -4.03
CA ASP A 367 -28.18 -23.88 -3.97
C ASP A 367 -27.37 -23.97 -2.66
N CYS A 368 -27.99 -23.69 -1.51
CA CYS A 368 -27.33 -23.68 -0.20
C CYS A 368 -26.08 -22.76 -0.18
N PRO A 369 -26.26 -21.43 -0.14
CA PRO A 369 -25.14 -20.51 -0.12
C PRO A 369 -24.19 -20.87 1.04
N PRO A 370 -22.86 -20.77 0.84
CA PRO A 370 -21.92 -20.99 1.94
C PRO A 370 -22.25 -20.01 3.07
N LEU A 371 -22.46 -20.57 4.27
CA LEU A 371 -22.95 -19.88 5.46
C LEU A 371 -21.99 -20.16 6.62
N ALA A 372 -21.53 -19.11 7.29
CA ALA A 372 -20.71 -19.23 8.49
C ALA A 372 -21.15 -18.19 9.51
N TRP A 373 -21.20 -18.54 10.80
CA TRP A 373 -21.58 -17.60 11.84
C TRP A 373 -20.78 -17.86 13.12
N GLY A 374 -20.71 -16.84 13.95
CA GLY A 374 -19.96 -16.88 15.18
C GLY A 374 -20.34 -15.77 16.13
N LYS A 375 -19.62 -15.74 17.25
CA LYS A 375 -19.74 -14.70 18.27
C LYS A 375 -18.40 -14.00 18.44
N GLU A 376 -18.46 -12.70 18.65
CA GLU A 376 -17.28 -11.93 19.04
C GLU A 376 -16.89 -12.29 20.48
N LYS A 377 -15.61 -12.62 20.70
CA LYS A 377 -15.04 -12.88 22.02
C LYS A 377 -14.45 -11.57 22.55
N GLY A 378 -14.91 -11.11 23.72
CA GLY A 378 -14.26 -10.00 24.43
C GLY A 378 -15.12 -8.77 24.77
N ASN A 379 -16.44 -8.79 24.58
CA ASN A 379 -17.27 -7.69 25.07
C ASN A 379 -17.56 -7.87 26.57
N GLY A 380 -16.90 -7.06 27.40
CA GLY A 380 -17.28 -6.84 28.79
C GLY A 380 -18.64 -6.16 28.84
N GLY A 381 -19.70 -6.96 28.98
CA GLY A 381 -21.08 -6.49 29.04
C GLY A 381 -22.08 -7.64 28.95
N ASP A 382 -23.36 -7.32 29.15
CA ASP A 382 -24.47 -8.30 29.19
C ASP A 382 -24.97 -8.73 27.80
N SER A 383 -24.24 -8.38 26.73
CA SER A 383 -24.63 -8.69 25.35
C SER A 383 -23.51 -9.36 24.56
N ASP A 384 -23.90 -10.34 23.74
CA ASP A 384 -23.03 -11.00 22.77
C ASP A 384 -23.23 -10.32 21.40
N LYS A 385 -22.14 -10.09 20.66
CA LYS A 385 -22.18 -9.63 19.26
C LYS A 385 -22.09 -10.86 18.35
N PHE A 386 -23.13 -11.08 17.55
CA PHE A 386 -23.21 -12.15 16.58
C PHE A 386 -22.77 -11.65 15.21
N ILE A 387 -22.07 -12.50 14.47
CA ILE A 387 -21.62 -12.23 13.10
C ILE A 387 -22.02 -13.39 12.21
N LEU A 388 -22.57 -13.09 11.04
CA LEU A 388 -23.05 -14.04 10.05
C LEU A 388 -22.50 -13.65 8.66
N PHE A 389 -21.98 -14.64 7.93
CA PHE A 389 -21.43 -14.51 6.59
C PHE A 389 -22.25 -15.32 5.58
N LEU A 390 -22.48 -14.73 4.40
CA LEU A 390 -23.20 -15.33 3.29
C LEU A 390 -22.42 -15.20 1.96
N GLY A 391 -22.25 -16.29 1.23
CA GLY A 391 -21.72 -16.26 -0.14
C GLY A 391 -22.72 -15.77 -1.21
N LYS A 392 -22.21 -15.16 -2.28
CA LYS A 392 -22.93 -14.40 -3.34
C LYS A 392 -24.06 -15.12 -4.10
N ASN A 393 -24.21 -16.44 -4.01
CA ASN A 393 -25.29 -17.13 -4.74
C ASN A 393 -26.70 -16.85 -4.17
N ALA A 394 -26.82 -16.12 -3.05
CA ALA A 394 -28.08 -15.64 -2.52
C ALA A 394 -28.28 -14.14 -2.81
N LYS A 395 -29.07 -13.79 -3.85
CA LYS A 395 -29.61 -12.44 -3.98
C LYS A 395 -30.63 -12.21 -2.86
N LEU A 396 -30.21 -11.52 -1.81
CA LEU A 396 -31.08 -11.06 -0.73
C LEU A 396 -31.60 -9.65 -1.05
N ASP A 397 -32.89 -9.53 -1.40
CA ASP A 397 -33.58 -8.23 -1.48
C ASP A 397 -34.04 -7.81 -0.08
N CYS A 398 -33.10 -7.32 0.74
CA CYS A 398 -33.34 -6.96 2.15
C CYS A 398 -33.82 -5.51 2.28
N LYS A 399 -35.03 -5.18 1.81
CA LYS A 399 -35.65 -3.86 2.04
C LYS A 399 -36.26 -3.66 3.43
N ASN A 400 -36.42 -4.73 4.22
CA ASN A 400 -37.25 -4.70 5.44
C ASN A 400 -36.54 -5.18 6.73
N ILE A 401 -35.21 -5.24 6.77
CA ILE A 401 -34.49 -5.63 7.99
C ILE A 401 -33.54 -4.50 8.40
N PHE A 402 -33.75 -3.93 9.58
CA PHE A 402 -32.75 -3.08 10.24
C PHE A 402 -31.54 -3.95 10.61
N MET A 403 -30.65 -4.12 9.64
CA MET A 403 -29.44 -4.91 9.72
C MET A 403 -28.30 -4.10 9.13
N ILE A 404 -27.17 -4.07 9.84
CA ILE A 404 -25.93 -3.55 9.28
C ILE A 404 -25.39 -4.66 8.36
N SER A 405 -25.63 -4.53 7.07
CA SER A 405 -25.26 -5.50 6.03
C SER A 405 -24.06 -4.98 5.24
N TRP A 406 -22.88 -5.51 5.51
CA TRP A 406 -21.68 -5.23 4.73
C TRP A 406 -21.57 -6.18 3.55
N LEU A 407 -21.34 -5.64 2.36
CA LEU A 407 -20.78 -6.42 1.26
C LEU A 407 -19.26 -6.35 1.40
N THR A 408 -18.60 -7.45 1.68
CA THR A 408 -17.14 -7.52 1.81
C THR A 408 -16.64 -8.65 0.93
N ALA A 409 -15.52 -8.47 0.24
CA ALA A 409 -14.76 -9.57 -0.33
C ALA A 409 -14.61 -10.65 0.75
N GLY A 410 -14.87 -11.91 0.45
CA GLY A 410 -14.77 -12.94 1.48
C GLY A 410 -14.12 -14.23 1.02
N PRO A 411 -13.89 -15.16 1.95
CA PRO A 411 -13.08 -16.34 1.70
C PRO A 411 -13.70 -17.31 0.70
N LYS A 412 -12.84 -17.91 -0.12
CA LYS A 412 -13.15 -19.01 -1.06
C LYS A 412 -13.79 -20.26 -0.41
N SER A 413 -13.74 -20.38 0.92
CA SER A 413 -14.38 -21.47 1.67
C SER A 413 -14.84 -20.98 3.05
N LEU A 414 -16.11 -20.60 3.16
CA LEU A 414 -16.76 -20.26 4.44
C LEU A 414 -16.93 -21.51 5.34
N ASP A 415 -16.91 -22.71 4.77
CA ASP A 415 -17.19 -23.97 5.49
C ASP A 415 -16.06 -24.44 6.43
N SER A 416 -14.89 -23.79 6.37
CA SER A 416 -13.66 -24.18 7.07
C SER A 416 -13.13 -23.11 8.03
N ILE A 417 -13.93 -22.08 8.36
CA ILE A 417 -13.53 -21.06 9.33
C ILE A 417 -13.77 -21.58 10.74
N SER A 418 -12.73 -21.64 11.56
CA SER A 418 -12.86 -21.90 13.01
C SER A 418 -12.83 -20.59 13.80
N ASN A 419 -11.76 -19.81 13.63
CA ASN A 419 -11.55 -18.53 14.26
C ASN A 419 -11.16 -17.52 13.18
N ALA A 420 -11.69 -16.31 13.28
CA ALA A 420 -11.22 -15.21 12.45
C ALA A 420 -10.96 -13.97 13.28
N ASP A 421 -9.95 -13.23 12.84
CA ASP A 421 -9.71 -11.89 13.27
C ASP A 421 -10.15 -10.92 12.17
N ILE A 422 -11.10 -10.04 12.48
CA ILE A 422 -11.65 -9.06 11.54
C ILE A 422 -11.20 -7.68 11.99
N THR A 423 -10.40 -7.02 11.16
CA THR A 423 -9.90 -5.67 11.41
C THR A 423 -10.59 -4.67 10.51
N HIS A 424 -11.10 -3.60 11.11
CA HIS A 424 -11.76 -2.48 10.44
C HIS A 424 -10.85 -1.26 10.54
N PHE A 425 -10.44 -0.72 9.40
CA PHE A 425 -9.70 0.52 9.29
C PHE A 425 -10.63 1.61 8.76
N HIS A 426 -10.73 2.72 9.48
CA HIS A 426 -11.46 3.89 9.02
C HIS A 426 -10.46 4.88 8.41
N VAL A 427 -10.55 5.08 7.10
CA VAL A 427 -9.60 5.88 6.30
C VAL A 427 -10.37 7.02 5.62
N SER A 428 -9.72 8.14 5.33
CA SER A 428 -10.34 9.24 4.56
C SER A 428 -10.85 8.75 3.20
N VAL A 429 -11.91 9.39 2.69
CA VAL A 429 -12.39 9.18 1.31
C VAL A 429 -11.42 9.70 0.25
N ASN A 430 -10.47 10.57 0.65
CA ASN A 430 -9.44 11.10 -0.24
C ASN A 430 -8.76 9.96 -1.03
N LYS A 431 -8.65 10.12 -2.35
CA LYS A 431 -8.15 9.06 -3.24
C LYS A 431 -6.68 8.73 -2.97
N ASN A 432 -5.85 9.74 -2.71
CA ASN A 432 -4.42 9.59 -2.50
C ASN A 432 -4.14 8.91 -1.14
N ASP A 433 -4.88 9.27 -0.09
CA ASP A 433 -4.83 8.58 1.21
C ASP A 433 -5.17 7.09 1.07
N ARG A 434 -6.20 6.76 0.30
CA ARG A 434 -6.61 5.36 0.05
C ARG A 434 -5.56 4.59 -0.74
N CYS A 435 -4.95 5.23 -1.74
CA CYS A 435 -3.84 4.65 -2.49
C CYS A 435 -2.64 4.35 -1.57
N SER A 436 -2.27 5.31 -0.72
CA SER A 436 -1.19 5.16 0.27
C SER A 436 -1.50 4.05 1.27
N PHE A 437 -2.76 3.96 1.71
CA PHE A 437 -3.22 2.91 2.61
C PHE A 437 -3.08 1.52 1.99
N GLU A 438 -3.32 1.38 0.68
CA GLU A 438 -3.21 0.11 -0.02
C GLU A 438 -1.76 -0.39 -0.10
N TYR A 439 -0.78 0.50 -0.26
CA TYR A 439 0.64 0.14 -0.15
C TYR A 439 1.00 -0.32 1.27
N ALA A 440 0.57 0.43 2.29
CA ALA A 440 0.79 0.07 3.69
C ALA A 440 0.18 -1.30 4.03
N MET A 441 -1.05 -1.55 3.57
CA MET A 441 -1.76 -2.81 3.77
C MET A 441 -1.10 -3.96 3.00
N ASN A 442 -0.52 -3.69 1.83
CA ASN A 442 0.25 -4.71 1.11
C ASN A 442 1.48 -5.13 1.92
N ASN A 443 2.27 -4.19 2.44
CA ASN A 443 3.41 -4.53 3.31
C ASN A 443 2.96 -5.31 4.55
N TYR A 444 1.87 -4.88 5.19
CA TYR A 444 1.30 -5.61 6.33
C TYR A 444 0.93 -7.05 5.97
N ASN A 445 0.29 -7.28 4.82
CA ASN A 445 -0.07 -8.61 4.35
C ASN A 445 1.15 -9.49 4.03
N GLN A 446 2.22 -8.91 3.48
CA GLN A 446 3.45 -9.66 3.20
C GLN A 446 4.11 -10.18 4.47
N ASN A 447 3.98 -9.47 5.60
CA ASN A 447 4.52 -9.92 6.89
C ASN A 447 3.81 -11.16 7.46
N LEU A 448 2.60 -11.45 6.96
CA LEU A 448 1.83 -12.64 7.32
C LEU A 448 2.25 -13.86 6.50
N ILE A 449 2.90 -13.64 5.35
CA ILE A 449 3.38 -14.70 4.48
C ILE A 449 4.74 -15.17 4.97
N GLN A 450 4.87 -16.48 5.17
CA GLN A 450 6.17 -17.07 5.46
C GLN A 450 7.00 -17.09 4.18
N GLN A 451 8.15 -16.40 4.18
CA GLN A 451 9.12 -16.44 3.09
C GLN A 451 9.83 -17.80 3.09
N VAL A 452 9.13 -18.87 2.71
CA VAL A 452 9.71 -20.21 2.56
C VAL A 452 10.47 -20.28 1.24
N ILE A 453 11.62 -20.98 1.23
CA ILE A 453 12.42 -21.32 0.04
C ILE A 453 11.61 -22.13 -1.00
N SER A 454 10.42 -22.63 -0.66
CA SER A 454 9.53 -23.39 -1.52
C SER A 454 8.26 -22.61 -1.87
N ARG A 455 7.87 -22.67 -3.15
CA ARG A 455 6.79 -21.97 -3.88
C ARG A 455 5.33 -22.09 -3.33
N GLY A 456 5.11 -22.31 -2.04
CA GLY A 456 3.78 -22.36 -1.42
C GLY A 456 3.42 -21.05 -0.71
N GLN A 457 2.29 -20.44 -1.08
CA GLN A 457 1.77 -19.21 -0.42
C GLN A 457 1.27 -19.43 1.01
N THR A 458 1.13 -20.68 1.47
CA THR A 458 0.66 -21.00 2.82
C THR A 458 1.51 -22.10 3.44
N SER A 459 1.79 -21.95 4.72
CA SER A 459 2.72 -22.79 5.45
C SER A 459 2.09 -23.17 6.80
N PRO A 460 2.13 -24.44 7.23
CA PRO A 460 1.41 -24.88 8.42
C PRO A 460 1.90 -24.26 9.74
N TRP A 461 3.02 -23.53 9.72
CA TRP A 461 3.57 -22.80 10.85
C TRP A 461 3.15 -21.32 10.85
N SER A 462 2.37 -20.85 9.87
CA SER A 462 1.89 -19.47 9.79
C SER A 462 0.89 -19.19 10.88
N ALA A 463 1.08 -18.08 11.61
CA ALA A 463 0.10 -17.62 12.59
C ALA A 463 -1.23 -17.27 11.90
N PHE A 464 -1.16 -16.54 10.79
CA PHE A 464 -2.31 -16.08 10.04
C PHE A 464 -2.35 -16.62 8.61
N MET A 465 -3.56 -16.74 8.08
CA MET A 465 -3.85 -16.89 6.66
C MET A 465 -4.83 -15.79 6.26
N THR A 466 -4.44 -14.95 5.31
CA THR A 466 -5.31 -13.89 4.78
C THR A 466 -6.45 -14.50 3.99
N ASN A 467 -7.69 -14.21 4.38
CA ASN A 467 -8.88 -14.68 3.67
C ASN A 467 -9.40 -13.66 2.68
N CYS A 468 -9.50 -12.41 3.13
CA CYS A 468 -9.98 -11.31 2.33
C CYS A 468 -9.51 -9.99 2.92
N SER A 469 -9.41 -8.98 2.05
CA SER A 469 -9.12 -7.59 2.43
C SER A 469 -9.70 -6.69 1.35
N THR A 470 -10.65 -5.83 1.70
CA THR A 470 -11.26 -4.93 0.71
C THR A 470 -11.84 -3.67 1.33
N TRP A 471 -12.09 -2.68 0.48
CA TRP A 471 -12.93 -1.54 0.81
C TRP A 471 -14.37 -1.99 0.95
N ALA A 472 -15.02 -1.63 2.06
CA ALA A 472 -16.46 -1.74 2.18
C ALA A 472 -17.12 -0.84 1.11
N PRO A 473 -18.18 -1.31 0.44
CA PRO A 473 -18.97 -0.48 -0.45
C PRO A 473 -19.61 0.64 0.35
N SER A 474 -19.76 1.79 -0.30
CA SER A 474 -20.44 2.95 0.25
C SER A 474 -21.86 2.55 0.63
N GLN A 475 -22.12 2.32 1.91
CA GLN A 475 -23.46 1.97 2.37
C GLN A 475 -24.28 3.23 2.59
N HIS A 476 -25.53 3.20 2.14
CA HIS A 476 -26.59 4.09 2.59
C HIS A 476 -26.90 3.78 4.07
N PHE A 477 -26.08 4.27 5.01
CA PHE A 477 -26.41 4.20 6.43
C PHE A 477 -27.18 5.43 6.88
N THR A 478 -28.31 5.17 7.55
CA THR A 478 -29.16 6.15 8.25
C THR A 478 -28.76 6.36 9.72
N HIS A 479 -27.53 5.99 10.11
CA HIS A 479 -27.00 6.27 11.45
C HIS A 479 -26.05 7.47 11.44
N SER A 480 -26.49 8.51 12.14
CA SER A 480 -25.96 9.87 12.22
C SER A 480 -24.58 10.05 12.89
N ASP A 481 -23.83 8.98 13.16
CA ASP A 481 -22.64 9.04 14.03
C ASP A 481 -21.30 8.73 13.32
N LYS A 482 -21.29 8.47 12.00
CA LYS A 482 -20.03 8.40 11.24
C LYS A 482 -19.72 9.78 10.65
N GLU A 483 -18.55 10.33 10.98
CA GLU A 483 -18.08 11.58 10.41
C GLU A 483 -18.19 11.55 8.87
N PRO A 484 -18.84 12.54 8.25
CA PRO A 484 -18.93 12.60 6.80
C PRO A 484 -17.51 12.67 6.20
N GLY A 485 -17.20 11.75 5.27
CA GLY A 485 -15.89 11.73 4.58
C GLY A 485 -14.96 10.57 4.95
N MET A 486 -15.43 9.50 5.59
CA MET A 486 -14.63 8.30 5.85
C MET A 486 -15.08 7.09 5.01
N LYS A 487 -14.12 6.28 4.59
CA LYS A 487 -14.31 4.97 3.94
C LYS A 487 -13.69 3.88 4.80
N GLU A 488 -14.37 2.75 4.86
CA GLU A 488 -13.98 1.63 5.70
C GLU A 488 -13.28 0.55 4.88
N PHE A 489 -12.15 0.06 5.37
CA PHE A 489 -11.43 -1.08 4.83
C PHE A 489 -11.51 -2.23 5.83
N VAL A 490 -11.95 -3.40 5.37
CA VAL A 490 -12.12 -4.59 6.20
C VAL A 490 -11.11 -5.64 5.77
N SER A 491 -10.36 -6.15 6.74
CA SER A 491 -9.43 -7.27 6.55
C SER A 491 -9.80 -8.43 7.47
N MET A 492 -9.77 -9.66 6.96
CA MET A 492 -10.07 -10.85 7.73
C MET A 492 -8.94 -11.88 7.64
N PHE A 493 -8.44 -12.27 8.80
CA PHE A 493 -7.39 -13.26 8.97
C PHE A 493 -7.94 -14.50 9.67
N ARG A 494 -7.53 -15.69 9.21
CA ARG A 494 -7.78 -16.95 9.91
C ARG A 494 -6.52 -17.41 10.61
N TYR A 495 -6.68 -18.13 11.71
CA TYR A 495 -5.59 -18.83 12.38
C TYR A 495 -6.06 -20.20 12.86
N LYS A 496 -5.18 -21.19 12.78
CA LYS A 496 -5.52 -22.59 13.07
C LYS A 496 -5.16 -23.02 14.49
N MET A 497 -4.09 -22.46 15.06
CA MET A 497 -3.55 -22.88 16.35
C MET A 497 -3.95 -21.88 17.44
N GLU A 498 -4.40 -22.39 18.58
CA GLU A 498 -4.67 -21.58 19.77
C GLU A 498 -3.36 -20.96 20.28
N GLY A 499 -3.39 -19.68 20.68
CA GLY A 499 -2.21 -18.93 21.13
C GLY A 499 -1.34 -18.35 20.00
N ALA A 500 -1.46 -18.82 18.76
CA ALA A 500 -0.65 -18.32 17.64
C ALA A 500 -0.91 -16.83 17.34
N ARG A 501 -2.14 -16.37 17.51
CA ARG A 501 -2.55 -14.96 17.33
C ARG A 501 -1.86 -14.07 18.36
N GLU A 502 -1.96 -14.43 19.63
CA GLU A 502 -1.41 -13.65 20.74
C GLU A 502 0.12 -13.62 20.70
N GLU A 503 0.75 -14.76 20.38
CA GLU A 503 2.21 -14.87 20.18
C GLU A 503 2.66 -13.96 19.02
N TRP A 504 1.99 -14.04 17.86
CA TRP A 504 2.35 -13.21 16.69
C TRP A 504 2.12 -11.71 16.93
N TYR A 505 1.02 -11.30 17.57
CA TYR A 505 0.79 -9.89 17.89
C TYR A 505 1.79 -9.34 18.88
N SER A 506 2.24 -10.16 19.84
CA SER A 506 3.28 -9.78 20.78
C SER A 506 4.61 -9.54 20.05
N ASP A 507 5.02 -10.49 19.20
CA ASP A 507 6.22 -10.34 18.37
C ASP A 507 6.14 -9.12 17.45
N PHE A 508 5.01 -8.93 16.76
CA PHE A 508 4.83 -7.80 15.85
C PHE A 508 4.90 -6.47 16.59
N ALA A 509 4.24 -6.36 17.73
CA ALA A 509 4.27 -5.15 18.54
C ALA A 509 5.66 -4.87 19.10
N GLU A 510 6.37 -5.89 19.60
CA GLU A 510 7.74 -5.75 20.10
C GLU A 510 8.69 -5.30 19.00
N ARG A 511 8.70 -6.01 17.89
CA ARG A 511 9.59 -5.73 16.77
C ARG A 511 9.24 -4.43 16.06
N SER A 512 7.98 -4.00 16.06
CA SER A 512 7.61 -2.68 15.55
C SER A 512 8.28 -1.54 16.33
N ARG A 513 8.55 -1.72 17.63
CA ARG A 513 9.24 -0.72 18.47
C ARG A 513 10.75 -0.67 18.21
N THR A 514 11.35 -1.82 17.90
CA THR A 514 12.80 -1.97 17.81
C THR A 514 13.31 -2.02 16.37
N GLN A 515 12.48 -2.33 15.38
CA GLN A 515 12.85 -2.55 13.98
C GLN A 515 11.93 -1.76 13.06
N TYR A 516 12.17 -0.45 12.97
CA TYR A 516 11.27 0.45 12.26
C TYR A 516 11.24 0.18 10.75
N ASP A 517 12.40 0.00 10.14
CA ASP A 517 12.57 -0.32 8.72
C ASP A 517 11.89 -1.64 8.33
N LEU A 518 11.85 -2.63 9.24
CA LEU A 518 11.22 -3.93 8.98
C LEU A 518 9.70 -3.90 9.21
N LEU A 519 9.24 -3.39 10.36
CA LEU A 519 7.86 -3.54 10.82
C LEU A 519 7.26 -2.25 11.39
N GLY A 520 8.06 -1.42 12.08
CA GLY A 520 7.55 -0.23 12.76
C GLY A 520 6.92 0.79 11.80
N HIS A 521 7.49 0.97 10.61
CA HIS A 521 6.95 1.85 9.58
C HIS A 521 5.54 1.46 9.13
N ILE A 522 5.20 0.16 9.15
CA ILE A 522 3.86 -0.31 8.75
C ILE A 522 2.83 0.10 9.78
N THR A 523 3.17 -0.08 11.06
CA THR A 523 2.35 0.42 12.17
C THR A 523 2.18 1.93 12.07
N ASP A 524 3.26 2.66 11.83
CA ASP A 524 3.22 4.12 11.74
C ASP A 524 2.39 4.62 10.54
N TRP A 525 2.57 3.99 9.38
CA TRP A 525 1.89 4.31 8.14
C TRP A 525 0.39 4.05 8.23
N LEU A 526 -0.01 2.86 8.71
CA LEU A 526 -1.43 2.52 8.89
C LEU A 526 -2.11 3.39 9.94
N ARG A 527 -1.43 3.70 11.05
CA ARG A 527 -1.94 4.62 12.09
C ARG A 527 -2.13 6.03 11.58
N THR A 528 -1.17 6.54 10.81
CA THR A 528 -1.23 7.90 10.25
C THR A 528 -2.39 8.03 9.26
N LEU A 529 -2.65 6.99 8.46
CA LEU A 529 -3.71 6.98 7.45
C LEU A 529 -5.11 6.68 8.00
N SER A 530 -5.21 6.09 9.19
CA SER A 530 -6.48 5.67 9.79
C SER A 530 -6.90 6.62 10.91
N THR A 531 -8.19 6.98 10.98
CA THR A 531 -8.75 7.66 12.16
C THR A 531 -9.02 6.70 13.29
N SER A 532 -9.41 5.46 12.98
CA SER A 532 -9.54 4.38 13.94
C SER A 532 -9.19 3.03 13.34
N ILE A 533 -8.67 2.15 14.20
CA ILE A 533 -8.37 0.75 13.89
C ILE A 533 -9.08 -0.12 14.94
N GLU A 534 -10.11 -0.84 14.50
CA GLU A 534 -10.91 -1.72 15.35
C GLU A 534 -10.64 -3.18 15.02
N ASN A 535 -10.64 -4.02 16.05
CA ASN A 535 -10.38 -5.44 15.93
C ASN A 535 -11.55 -6.22 16.54
N HIS A 536 -12.07 -7.19 15.80
CA HIS A 536 -13.15 -8.07 16.23
C HIS A 536 -12.67 -9.52 16.14
N TYR A 537 -12.44 -10.13 17.29
CA TYR A 537 -12.13 -11.55 17.36
C TYR A 537 -13.40 -12.39 17.33
N VAL A 538 -13.60 -13.18 16.28
CA VAL A 538 -14.79 -14.02 16.08
C VAL A 538 -14.45 -15.49 16.24
N VAL A 539 -15.20 -16.16 17.11
CA VAL A 539 -15.22 -17.62 17.23
C VAL A 539 -16.41 -18.14 16.44
N PHE A 540 -16.16 -18.90 15.38
CA PHE A 540 -17.22 -19.49 14.56
C PHE A 540 -17.78 -20.74 15.24
N GLU A 541 -19.09 -20.87 15.17
CA GLU A 541 -19.80 -22.04 15.66
C GLU A 541 -19.74 -23.16 14.61
N LYS A 542 -19.87 -24.41 15.08
CA LYS A 542 -19.99 -25.56 14.18
C LYS A 542 -21.30 -25.47 13.39
N PRO A 543 -21.34 -25.99 12.15
CA PRO A 543 -22.59 -26.09 11.41
C PRO A 543 -23.67 -26.82 12.21
N ASP A 544 -24.91 -26.34 12.14
CA ASP A 544 -26.04 -27.01 12.77
C ASP A 544 -26.17 -28.45 12.22
N PRO A 545 -26.56 -29.44 13.05
CA PRO A 545 -26.64 -30.85 12.62
C PRO A 545 -27.49 -31.06 11.36
N TRP A 546 -28.58 -30.29 11.21
CA TRP A 546 -29.47 -30.38 10.05
C TRP A 546 -28.78 -29.92 8.75
N MET A 547 -27.82 -28.99 8.80
CA MET A 547 -27.04 -28.57 7.63
C MET A 547 -26.07 -29.66 7.18
N ILE A 548 -25.46 -30.36 8.13
CA ILE A 548 -24.53 -31.47 7.86
C ILE A 548 -25.27 -32.59 7.13
N ILE A 549 -26.45 -32.97 7.62
CA ILE A 549 -27.31 -34.00 7.01
C ILE A 549 -27.73 -33.57 5.60
N ASN A 550 -28.23 -32.35 5.43
CA ASN A 550 -28.70 -31.85 4.13
C ASN A 550 -27.58 -31.77 3.08
N ARG A 551 -26.35 -31.39 3.47
CA ARG A 551 -25.17 -31.43 2.58
C ARG A 551 -24.84 -32.84 2.13
N ALA A 552 -24.90 -33.82 3.04
CA ALA A 552 -24.63 -35.21 2.71
C ALA A 552 -25.65 -35.74 1.70
N GLU A 553 -26.95 -35.50 1.94
CA GLU A 553 -28.03 -35.90 1.03
C GLU A 553 -27.89 -35.26 -0.36
N LYS A 554 -27.52 -33.97 -0.45
CA LYS A 554 -27.30 -33.31 -1.74
C LYS A 554 -26.10 -33.89 -2.50
N LYS A 555 -24.97 -34.13 -1.81
CA LYS A 555 -23.80 -34.78 -2.43
C LYS A 555 -24.11 -36.18 -2.95
N GLU A 556 -25.03 -36.91 -2.31
CA GLU A 556 -25.49 -38.20 -2.81
C GLU A 556 -26.37 -38.08 -4.05
N ARG A 557 -27.24 -37.06 -4.14
CA ARG A 557 -28.08 -36.79 -5.32
C ARG A 557 -27.29 -36.28 -6.53
N GLU A 558 -26.16 -35.61 -6.30
CA GLU A 558 -25.26 -35.08 -7.34
C GLU A 558 -24.24 -36.09 -7.85
N LYS A 559 -24.15 -37.29 -7.26
CA LYS A 559 -23.38 -38.39 -7.88
C LYS A 559 -23.99 -38.66 -9.25
N PRO A 560 -23.21 -38.68 -10.35
CA PRO A 560 -23.75 -38.99 -11.66
C PRO A 560 -24.35 -40.39 -11.60
N ILE A 561 -25.67 -40.47 -11.73
CA ILE A 561 -26.32 -41.72 -12.11
C ILE A 561 -25.81 -41.97 -13.53
N ILE A 562 -24.79 -42.81 -13.67
CA ILE A 562 -24.40 -43.34 -14.97
C ILE A 562 -25.66 -44.08 -15.45
N PRO A 563 -26.39 -43.61 -16.49
CA PRO A 563 -27.47 -44.40 -17.03
C PRO A 563 -26.86 -45.74 -17.47
N PRO A 564 -27.50 -46.89 -17.21
CA PRO A 564 -27.02 -48.15 -17.77
C PRO A 564 -26.85 -47.94 -19.28
N SER A 565 -25.76 -48.48 -19.80
CA SER A 565 -25.41 -48.34 -21.22
C SER A 565 -26.62 -48.75 -22.06
N ILE A 566 -26.88 -48.06 -23.17
CA ILE A 566 -27.91 -48.48 -24.14
C ILE A 566 -27.65 -49.90 -24.69
N PHE A 567 -26.42 -50.41 -24.50
CA PHE A 567 -26.02 -51.77 -24.84
C PHE A 567 -26.38 -52.84 -23.79
N ASP A 568 -26.91 -52.45 -22.62
CA ASP A 568 -27.23 -53.37 -21.51
C ASP A 568 -28.73 -53.70 -21.39
N VAL A 569 -29.56 -53.39 -22.41
CA VAL A 569 -31.02 -53.64 -22.38
C VAL A 569 -31.45 -54.71 -23.41
N PRO A 570 -32.19 -55.77 -23.02
CA PRO A 570 -32.44 -56.96 -23.89
C PRO A 570 -33.25 -56.75 -25.16
N TRP A 571 -33.88 -55.59 -25.37
CA TRP A 571 -34.80 -55.34 -26.48
C TRP A 571 -34.14 -54.74 -27.73
N ALA A 572 -32.82 -54.48 -27.70
CA ALA A 572 -32.08 -53.92 -28.83
C ALA A 572 -31.96 -54.86 -30.06
N THR A 573 -32.52 -56.07 -30.01
CA THR A 573 -32.50 -57.05 -31.10
C THR A 573 -33.83 -57.24 -31.84
N GLU A 574 -34.90 -56.52 -31.50
CA GLU A 574 -36.17 -56.66 -32.21
C GLU A 574 -36.49 -55.45 -33.10
N LYS A 575 -36.47 -55.67 -34.43
CA LYS A 575 -36.95 -54.74 -35.45
C LYS A 575 -38.48 -54.72 -35.45
N VAL A 576 -39.12 -53.61 -35.10
CA VAL A 576 -40.45 -53.26 -35.63
C VAL A 576 -40.70 -51.73 -35.58
N PRO A 577 -41.75 -51.16 -36.22
CA PRO A 577 -41.65 -50.09 -37.20
C PRO A 577 -42.16 -48.72 -36.69
N SER A 578 -42.06 -47.72 -37.56
CA SER A 578 -42.46 -46.32 -37.39
C SER A 578 -43.83 -46.09 -36.72
N LEU A 579 -43.90 -45.15 -35.76
CA LEU A 579 -45.11 -44.38 -35.47
C LEU A 579 -44.83 -43.08 -34.68
N ASP A 580 -45.20 -41.96 -35.32
CA ASP A 580 -45.74 -40.67 -34.89
C ASP A 580 -45.32 -39.98 -33.59
N PHE A 581 -44.73 -38.79 -33.77
CA PHE A 581 -44.50 -37.78 -32.73
C PHE A 581 -45.77 -36.94 -32.46
N GLN A 582 -46.09 -36.74 -31.18
CA GLN A 582 -46.81 -35.55 -30.70
C GLN A 582 -46.04 -34.88 -29.54
N PRO A 583 -46.00 -33.53 -29.47
CA PRO A 583 -45.25 -32.80 -28.45
C PRO A 583 -46.07 -32.59 -27.16
N PHE A 584 -45.44 -32.85 -26.00
CA PHE A 584 -46.00 -32.53 -24.69
C PHE A 584 -45.75 -31.07 -24.28
N LYS A 585 -46.81 -30.44 -23.75
CA LYS A 585 -46.86 -29.10 -23.19
C LYS A 585 -46.21 -29.03 -21.79
N THR A 586 -45.57 -27.91 -21.49
CA THR A 586 -45.16 -27.50 -20.13
C THR A 586 -46.30 -26.80 -19.38
N PRO A 587 -46.43 -26.97 -18.04
CA PRO A 587 -47.17 -26.02 -17.21
C PRO A 587 -46.24 -25.11 -16.39
N LYS A 588 -46.72 -23.87 -16.23
CA LYS A 588 -46.16 -22.74 -15.49
C LYS A 588 -46.43 -22.85 -13.98
N GLY A 589 -45.47 -22.38 -13.18
CA GLY A 589 -45.61 -21.37 -12.10
C GLY A 589 -46.48 -21.68 -10.87
N VAL A 590 -45.87 -21.59 -9.68
CA VAL A 590 -46.56 -21.36 -8.40
C VAL A 590 -45.86 -20.21 -7.66
N TYR A 591 -46.64 -19.23 -7.20
CA TYR A 591 -46.24 -18.16 -6.28
C TYR A 591 -46.65 -18.54 -4.84
N PHE A 592 -45.87 -18.11 -3.84
CA PHE A 592 -46.27 -18.14 -2.42
C PHE A 592 -46.30 -16.72 -1.86
N GLU A 593 -47.41 -16.40 -1.19
CA GLU A 593 -47.68 -15.19 -0.42
C GLU A 593 -47.22 -15.42 1.03
N ILE A 594 -46.45 -14.48 1.60
CA ILE A 594 -46.06 -14.52 3.03
C ILE A 594 -46.55 -13.24 3.69
N SER A 595 -47.58 -13.37 4.55
CA SER A 595 -48.01 -12.31 5.46
C SER A 595 -47.10 -12.30 6.70
N CYS A 596 -46.71 -11.11 7.17
CA CYS A 596 -46.21 -10.91 8.53
C CYS A 596 -46.79 -9.60 9.07
N SER A 597 -47.32 -9.68 10.29
CA SER A 597 -48.12 -8.66 10.93
C SER A 597 -47.33 -7.92 12.03
N TRP A 598 -47.60 -6.61 12.15
CA TRP A 598 -47.27 -5.65 13.22
C TRP A 598 -45.93 -4.86 13.18
N PHE A 599 -46.01 -3.59 12.75
CA PHE A 599 -46.04 -2.41 13.65
C PHE A 599 -46.80 -1.24 12.98
N LYS A 600 -47.63 -0.52 13.77
CA LYS A 600 -48.46 0.63 13.39
C LYS A 600 -47.68 1.95 13.53
N SER A 601 -47.61 2.77 12.47
CA SER A 601 -47.94 4.22 12.45
C SER A 601 -47.51 4.89 11.12
N PHE A 602 -48.45 5.62 10.52
CA PHE A 602 -48.50 6.48 9.30
C PHE A 602 -47.27 7.36 8.94
N PRO A 603 -47.25 8.11 7.78
CA PRO A 603 -48.26 8.24 6.72
C PRO A 603 -47.77 8.00 5.27
N SER A 604 -48.75 7.60 4.46
CA SER A 604 -48.88 7.65 3.00
C SER A 604 -48.08 8.73 2.25
N ARG A 605 -47.27 8.30 1.27
CA ARG A 605 -47.13 8.93 -0.05
C ARG A 605 -46.33 8.03 -1.00
N LEU A 606 -47.00 7.60 -2.07
CA LEU A 606 -46.50 7.33 -3.44
C LEU A 606 -47.29 6.16 -4.05
N ALA A 607 -48.52 6.47 -4.42
CA ALA A 607 -49.09 5.96 -5.64
C ALA A 607 -48.30 6.57 -6.81
N ASP A 608 -47.81 5.72 -7.71
CA ASP A 608 -47.87 5.89 -9.17
C ASP A 608 -46.85 4.95 -9.83
N LEU A 609 -47.36 3.84 -10.38
CA LEU A 609 -47.24 3.51 -11.81
C LEU A 609 -47.98 2.20 -12.07
N SER A 610 -49.16 2.39 -12.64
CA SER A 610 -50.13 1.43 -13.14
C SER A 610 -49.64 0.63 -14.35
N TYR A 611 -50.10 -0.62 -14.49
CA TYR A 611 -50.73 -1.25 -15.69
C TYR A 611 -50.88 -2.77 -15.37
N GLY A 612 -52.02 -3.45 -15.40
CA GLY A 612 -53.41 -3.12 -15.66
C GLY A 612 -54.28 -4.39 -15.48
N TRP A 613 -55.60 -4.17 -15.44
CA TRP A 613 -56.73 -5.13 -15.53
C TRP A 613 -57.09 -5.98 -14.31
N LYS A 614 -58.36 -6.30 -14.02
CA LYS A 614 -59.70 -5.68 -14.20
C LYS A 614 -60.67 -6.73 -13.61
N ASN A 615 -61.56 -6.29 -12.71
CA ASN A 615 -62.86 -6.90 -12.34
C ASN A 615 -62.86 -8.29 -11.65
N GLY A 616 -63.59 -8.53 -10.57
CA GLY A 616 -64.52 -7.65 -9.85
C GLY A 616 -65.25 -8.34 -8.67
N ARG A 617 -65.74 -7.48 -7.76
CA ARG A 617 -66.98 -7.46 -6.95
C ARG A 617 -67.39 -8.73 -6.17
N PHE A 618 -67.76 -8.70 -4.89
CA PHE A 618 -68.09 -7.64 -3.92
C PHE A 618 -67.34 -7.86 -2.60
#